data_AF-A0A381WPH9-F1
#
_entry.id   AF-A0A381WPH9-F1
#
_cell.length_a   1.000
_cell.length_b   1.000
_cell.length_c   1.000
_cell.angle_alpha   90.00
_cell.angle_beta   90.00
_cell.angle_gamma   90.00
#
_symmetry.space_group_name_H-M   'P 1'
#
loop_
_entity.id
_entity.type
_entity.pdbx_description
1 polymer ?
#
loop_
_entity_poly.entity_id
_entity_poly.type
_entity_poly.pdbx_seq_one_letter_code
_entity_poly.pdbx_strand_id
1 'polypeptide(L)' 'MEVVGYWSPTSEEERGDTLVYMLEHADLETATASWQAFIEDPEWAEVAAASNANGQILGGIEAKYMVATDYSPMQ' A
#
# COMPACT_ATOMS: atom_id res chain seq x y z
N MET A 1 5.52 -5.92 -9.51
CA MET A 1 5.27 -5.26 -8.21
C MET A 1 6.52 -5.47 -7.38
N GLU A 2 7.25 -4.41 -7.13
CA GLU A 2 8.42 -4.41 -6.26
C GLU A 2 8.18 -3.47 -5.08
N VAL A 3 8.64 -3.85 -3.90
CA VAL A 3 8.56 -3.00 -2.71
C VAL A 3 9.74 -2.04 -2.71
N VAL A 4 9.48 -0.73 -2.80
CA VAL A 4 10.51 0.31 -2.71
C VAL A 4 10.84 0.58 -1.25
N GLY A 5 9.84 0.60 -0.37
CA GLY A 5 10.06 0.78 1.06
C GLY A 5 8.81 1.05 1.88
N TYR A 6 9.02 1.18 3.19
CA TYR A 6 8.03 1.48 4.20
C TYR A 6 8.55 2.57 5.14
N TRP A 7 7.66 3.46 5.55
CA TRP A 7 7.97 4.59 6.43
C TRP A 7 6.82 4.81 7.42
N SER A 8 7.16 5.28 8.61
CA SER A 8 6.21 5.93 9.52
C SER A 8 6.39 7.44 9.41
N PRO A 9 5.30 8.23 9.42
CA PRO A 9 5.41 9.68 9.41
C PRO A 9 6.24 10.23 10.58
N THR A 10 6.86 11.39 10.35
CA THR A 10 7.61 12.09 11.39
C THR A 10 6.73 12.94 12.30
N SER A 11 5.53 13.32 11.87
CA SER A 11 4.57 14.07 12.68
C SER A 11 4.12 13.23 13.88
N GLU A 12 3.98 13.84 15.06
CA GLU A 12 3.49 13.09 16.24
C GLU A 12 2.04 12.64 16.07
N GLU A 13 1.26 13.39 15.30
CA GLU A 13 -0.15 13.11 14.99
C GLU A 13 -0.31 11.80 14.20
N GLU A 14 0.50 11.59 13.14
CA GLU A 14 0.31 10.45 12.22
C GLU A 14 1.23 9.26 12.53
N ARG A 15 2.34 9.47 13.26
CA ARG A 15 3.34 8.41 13.51
C ARG A 15 2.76 7.15 14.17
N GLY A 16 1.68 7.29 14.95
CA GLY A 16 1.10 6.21 15.74
C GLY A 16 0.17 5.27 14.97
N ASP A 17 -0.40 5.71 13.85
CA ASP A 17 -1.49 5.00 13.16
C ASP A 17 -1.37 5.00 11.63
N THR A 18 -0.37 5.68 11.07
CA THR A 18 -0.19 5.80 9.63
C THR A 18 1.05 5.04 9.15
N LEU A 19 0.85 4.18 8.15
CA LEU A 19 1.91 3.50 7.42
C LEU A 19 1.98 4.06 5.99
N VAL A 20 3.16 4.54 5.60
CA VAL A 20 3.43 4.98 4.23
C VAL A 20 4.29 3.91 3.56
N TYR A 21 3.92 3.50 2.35
CA TYR A 21 4.69 2.55 1.56
C TYR A 21 4.64 2.91 0.08
N MET A 22 5.61 2.39 -0.66
CA MET A 22 5.70 2.62 -2.10
C MET A 22 5.97 1.30 -2.81
N LEU A 23 5.19 1.06 -3.86
CA LEU A 23 5.31 -0.10 -4.73
C LEU A 23 5.61 0.38 -6.14
N GLU A 24 6.57 -0.27 -6.78
CA GLU A 24 6.86 -0.08 -8.19
C GLU A 24 6.06 -1.08 -9.03
N HIS A 25 5.41 -0.56 -10.07
CA HIS A 25 4.71 -1.32 -11.09
C HIS A 25 5.16 -0.84 -12.46
N ALA A 26 5.16 -1.74 -13.45
CA ALA A 26 5.54 -1.40 -14.82
C ALA A 26 4.66 -0.27 -15.40
N ASP A 27 3.38 -0.29 -15.08
CA ASP A 27 2.39 0.72 -15.46
C ASP A 27 1.16 0.65 -14.53
N LEU A 28 0.22 1.57 -14.74
CA LEU A 28 -1.00 1.67 -13.95
C LEU A 28 -1.97 0.49 -14.16
N GLU A 29 -2.00 -0.09 -15.35
CA GLU A 29 -2.84 -1.25 -15.66
C GLU A 29 -2.38 -2.47 -14.85
N THR A 30 -1.07 -2.72 -14.85
CA THR A 30 -0.41 -3.75 -14.07
C THR A 30 -0.62 -3.53 -12.57
N ALA A 31 -0.58 -2.29 -12.09
CA ALA A 31 -0.88 -1.96 -10.70
C ALA A 31 -2.32 -2.32 -10.33
N THR A 32 -3.28 -1.95 -11.18
CA THR A 32 -4.70 -2.23 -10.98
C THR A 32 -4.97 -3.73 -10.95
N ALA A 33 -4.41 -4.48 -11.90
CA ALA A 33 -4.52 -5.94 -11.94
C ALA A 33 -3.88 -6.61 -10.71
N SER A 34 -2.73 -6.11 -10.24
CA SER A 34 -2.05 -6.64 -9.05
C SER A 34 -2.91 -6.46 -7.79
N TRP A 35 -3.49 -5.28 -7.60
CA TRP A 35 -4.37 -5.02 -6.45
C TRP A 35 -5.67 -5.81 -6.51
N GLN A 36 -6.27 -5.95 -7.69
CA GLN A 36 -7.46 -6.77 -7.85
C GLN A 36 -7.16 -8.24 -7.48
N ALA A 37 -6.08 -8.80 -8.02
CA ALA A 37 -5.67 -10.17 -7.72
C ALA A 37 -5.39 -10.37 -6.22
N PHE A 38 -4.76 -9.40 -5.56
CA PHE A 38 -4.49 -9.46 -4.11
C PHE A 38 -5.79 -9.47 -3.28
N ILE A 39 -6.76 -8.62 -3.63
CA ILE A 39 -8.04 -8.53 -2.91
C ILE A 39 -8.88 -9.79 -3.12
N GLU A 40 -8.80 -10.40 -4.31
CA GLU A 40 -9.53 -11.62 -4.67
C GLU A 40 -8.90 -12.90 -4.10
N ASP A 41 -7.71 -12.81 -3.48
CA ASP A 41 -7.04 -13.96 -2.90
C ASP A 41 -7.83 -14.51 -1.68
N PRO A 42 -8.23 -15.79 -1.67
CA PRO A 42 -8.93 -16.39 -0.54
C PRO A 42 -8.11 -16.39 0.76
N GLU A 43 -6.78 -16.51 0.69
CA GLU A 43 -5.91 -16.42 1.87
C GLU A 43 -5.98 -15.00 2.46
N TRP A 44 -6.01 -13.98 1.60
CA TRP A 44 -6.18 -12.61 2.04
C TRP A 44 -7.53 -12.39 2.75
N ALA A 45 -8.61 -13.00 2.25
CA ALA A 45 -9.92 -12.90 2.91
C ALA A 45 -9.90 -13.47 4.34
N GLU A 46 -9.22 -14.59 4.55
CA GLU A 46 -9.04 -15.20 5.89
C GLU A 46 -8.20 -14.30 6.81
N VAL A 47 -7.07 -13.79 6.30
CA VAL A 47 -6.18 -12.89 7.05
C VAL A 47 -6.89 -11.58 7.40
N ALA A 48 -7.63 -10.99 6.46
CA ALA A 48 -8.41 -9.78 6.69
C ALA A 48 -9.49 -10.00 7.76
N ALA A 49 -10.21 -11.13 7.72
CA ALA A 49 -11.20 -11.46 8.74
C ALA A 49 -10.57 -11.64 10.12
N ALA A 50 -9.45 -12.37 10.21
CA ALA A 50 -8.73 -12.58 11.47
C ALA A 50 -8.17 -11.26 12.03
N SER A 51 -7.62 -10.40 11.16
CA SER A 51 -7.04 -9.11 11.54
C SER A 51 -8.09 -8.15 12.10
N ASN A 52 -9.32 -8.20 11.56
CA ASN A 52 -10.43 -7.35 11.98
C ASN A 52 -11.32 -7.99 13.07
N ALA A 53 -10.97 -9.17 13.61
CA ALA A 53 -11.79 -9.89 14.59
C ALA A 53 -12.01 -9.10 15.90
N ASN A 54 -11.08 -8.20 16.24
CA ASN A 54 -11.14 -7.36 17.44
C ASN A 54 -11.55 -5.91 17.14
N GLY A 55 -12.16 -5.67 15.98
CA GLY A 55 -12.50 -4.33 15.49
C GLY A 55 -11.74 -3.97 14.22
N GLN A 56 -12.20 -2.92 13.53
CA GLN A 56 -11.56 -2.44 12.32
C GLN A 56 -10.15 -1.91 12.62
N ILE A 57 -9.16 -2.37 11.85
CA ILE A 57 -7.76 -1.96 12.02
C ILE A 57 -7.32 -0.81 11.08
N LEU A 58 -8.09 -0.54 10.03
CA LEU A 58 -7.81 0.54 9.08
C LEU A 58 -8.80 1.68 9.24
N GLY A 59 -8.28 2.89 9.47
CA GLY A 59 -9.08 4.13 9.44
C GLY A 59 -9.39 4.63 8.02
N GLY A 60 -8.57 4.24 7.05
CA GLY A 60 -8.70 4.62 5.64
C GLY A 60 -7.47 4.20 4.82
N ILE A 61 -7.59 4.28 3.49
CA ILE A 61 -6.48 4.07 2.57
C ILE A 61 -6.45 5.25 1.59
N GLU A 62 -5.29 5.86 1.44
CA GLU A 62 -5.02 6.83 0.38
C GLU A 62 -3.96 6.27 -0.58
N ALA A 63 -4.27 6.28 -1.88
CA ALA A 63 -3.35 5.82 -2.92
C ALA A 63 -3.07 6.95 -3.91
N LYS A 64 -1.80 7.11 -4.29
CA LYS A 64 -1.36 8.03 -5.35
C LYS A 64 -0.43 7.32 -6.30
N TYR A 65 -0.67 7.50 -7.59
CA TYR A 65 0.18 6.99 -8.66
C TYR A 65 1.04 8.12 -9.20
N MET A 66 2.33 7.85 -9.39
CA MET A 66 3.34 8.84 -9.73
C MET A 66 4.23 8.28 -10.83
N VAL A 67 4.78 9.19 -11.64
CA VAL A 67 5.84 8.88 -12.61
C VAL A 67 7.12 9.52 -12.10
N ALA A 68 8.22 8.76 -12.10
CA ALA A 68 9.51 9.28 -11.71
C ALA A 68 9.91 10.46 -12.61
N THR A 69 10.37 11.56 -12.01
CA THR A 69 10.93 12.69 -12.76
C THR A 69 12.28 12.30 -13.39
N ASP A 70 12.74 13.08 -14.36
CA ASP A 70 14.01 12.89 -15.08
C ASP A 70 15.25 12.97 -14.18
N TYR A 71 15.16 13.67 -13.05
CA TYR A 71 16.21 13.75 -12.03
C TYR A 71 16.01 12.80 -10.84
N SER A 72 15.02 11.90 -10.91
CA SER A 72 14.85 10.88 -9.86
C SER A 72 15.97 9.83 -9.98
N PRO A 73 16.61 9.43 -8.87
CA PRO A 73 17.53 8.28 -8.86
C PRO A 73 16.88 6.95 -9.25
N MET A 74 15.55 6.90 -9.36
CA MET A 74 14.76 5.71 -9.68
C MET A 74 14.37 5.61 -11.18
N GLN A 75 14.95 6.43 -12.07
CA GLN A 75 14.80 6.25 -13.53
C GLN A 75 15.42 4.94 -14.00
#